data_AF-A0A0A2SRZ6-F1
#
_entry.id   AF-A0A0A2SRZ6-F1
#
_cell.length_a   1.000
_cell.length_b   1.000
_cell.length_c   1.000
_cell.angle_alpha   90.00
_cell.angle_beta   90.00
_cell.angle_gamma   90.00
#
_symmetry.space_group_name_H-M   'P 1'
#
loop_
_entity.id
_entity.type
_entity.pdbx_description
1 polymer ?
#
loop_
_entity_poly.entity_id
_entity_poly.type
_entity_poly.pdbx_seq_one_letter_code
_entity_poly.pdbx_strand_id
1 'polypeptide(L)'
;MTRNNKLVETTIENYFALGFERNKNLFTEFLPNGYTKTTLNNVIPQFYEGLISIKILLGIFITLYDDFADNPKYHNLQLLSELMKIPEQVGEINTHHLSDLDVAILSFAKKTFTNIHSFLQTLPHVEILTPLLLFDLNQFYNGLKYSVLVRNMPSIANSMECACYLPHNMGIILVGMMDLMACAHLILDEIGTIREFFWYAQRFGNICNTLTTLDRELSEQDFGNEIVLLAKKSFSSFEQGNKHTMIKNQLIAERVKIINQLRLFKIHTFSTSQYIEGLLYLQNLHQLMEGVI
;
A
#
# COMPACT_ATOMS: atom_id res chain seq x y z
N MET A 1 -22.91 1.97 -17.04
CA MET A 1 -22.00 1.82 -15.88
C MET A 1 -22.03 0.38 -15.43
N THR A 2 -20.88 -0.28 -15.36
CA THR A 2 -20.78 -1.63 -14.79
C THR A 2 -21.04 -1.58 -13.28
N ARG A 3 -21.51 -2.68 -12.68
CA ARG A 3 -21.79 -2.78 -11.23
C ARG A 3 -20.56 -2.42 -10.38
N ASN A 4 -19.37 -2.72 -10.90
CA ASN A 4 -18.09 -2.50 -10.22
C ASN A 4 -17.72 -1.01 -10.15
N ASN A 5 -17.95 -0.24 -11.22
CA ASN A 5 -17.70 1.20 -11.20
C ASN A 5 -18.56 1.92 -10.14
N LYS A 6 -19.84 1.54 -10.04
CA LYS A 6 -20.73 2.10 -9.02
C LYS A 6 -20.25 1.79 -7.59
N LEU A 7 -19.72 0.59 -7.35
CA LEU A 7 -19.17 0.21 -6.05
C LEU A 7 -17.97 1.09 -5.67
N VAL A 8 -17.04 1.33 -6.61
CA VAL A 8 -15.87 2.18 -6.40
C VAL A 8 -16.31 3.62 -6.10
N GLU A 9 -17.17 4.20 -6.96
CA GLU A 9 -17.68 5.56 -6.81
C GLU A 9 -18.35 5.77 -5.44
N THR A 10 -19.29 4.89 -5.07
CA THR A 10 -19.97 4.95 -3.77
C THR A 10 -18.98 4.76 -2.60
N THR A 11 -17.95 3.94 -2.75
CA THR A 11 -16.93 3.78 -1.68
C THR A 11 -16.12 5.07 -1.51
N ILE A 12 -15.72 5.70 -2.61
CA ILE A 12 -15.02 6.99 -2.60
C ILE A 12 -15.90 8.08 -1.97
N GLU A 13 -17.17 8.18 -2.36
CA GLU A 13 -18.12 9.13 -1.78
C GLU A 13 -18.28 8.94 -0.28
N ASN A 14 -18.44 7.69 0.18
CA ASN A 14 -18.54 7.38 1.61
C ASN A 14 -17.25 7.70 2.37
N TYR A 15 -16.08 7.50 1.76
CA TYR A 15 -14.80 7.89 2.35
C TYR A 15 -14.79 9.41 2.63
N PHE A 16 -15.11 10.23 1.63
CA PHE A 16 -15.13 11.68 1.78
C PHE A 16 -16.25 12.18 2.71
N ALA A 17 -17.39 11.47 2.77
CA ALA A 17 -18.48 11.79 3.70
C ALA A 17 -18.08 11.64 5.18
N LEU A 18 -17.01 10.90 5.49
CA LEU A 18 -16.44 10.78 6.83
C LEU A 18 -15.51 11.97 7.21
N GLY A 19 -15.29 12.93 6.29
CA GLY A 19 -14.52 14.15 6.57
C GLY A 19 -13.02 14.06 6.27
N PHE A 20 -12.57 13.04 5.55
CA PHE A 20 -11.18 12.94 5.10
C PHE A 20 -10.88 13.94 3.97
N GLU A 21 -9.74 14.61 4.05
CA GLU A 21 -9.31 15.67 3.12
C GLU A 21 -8.12 15.20 2.27
N ARG A 22 -8.23 14.00 1.67
CA ARG A 22 -7.25 13.50 0.69
C ARG A 22 -7.56 14.04 -0.71
N ASN A 23 -6.55 14.15 -1.56
CA ASN A 23 -6.80 14.47 -2.97
C ASN A 23 -7.58 13.33 -3.63
N LYS A 24 -8.76 13.63 -4.17
CA LYS A 24 -9.63 12.65 -4.83
C LYS A 24 -8.93 11.93 -6.01
N ASN A 25 -7.96 12.58 -6.66
CA ASN A 25 -7.17 12.00 -7.74
C ASN A 25 -6.36 10.77 -7.30
N LEU A 26 -6.08 10.59 -6.01
CA LEU A 26 -5.50 9.35 -5.50
C LEU A 26 -6.39 8.15 -5.89
N PHE A 27 -7.70 8.25 -5.63
CA PHE A 27 -8.65 7.18 -5.83
C PHE A 27 -9.24 7.13 -7.23
N THR A 28 -9.30 8.26 -7.95
CA THR A 28 -9.92 8.34 -9.29
C THR A 28 -8.93 8.27 -10.43
N GLU A 29 -7.64 8.59 -10.21
CA GLU A 29 -6.62 8.62 -11.26
C GLU A 29 -5.42 7.74 -10.92
N PHE A 30 -4.78 7.96 -9.76
CA PHE A 30 -3.53 7.29 -9.41
C PHE A 30 -3.71 5.77 -9.27
N LEU A 31 -4.59 5.33 -8.36
CA LEU A 31 -4.83 3.91 -8.13
C LEU A 31 -5.39 3.18 -9.37
N PRO A 32 -6.41 3.70 -10.08
CA PRO A 32 -6.91 3.03 -11.28
C PRO A 32 -5.85 2.86 -12.37
N ASN A 33 -5.06 3.90 -12.66
CA ASN A 33 -4.02 3.83 -13.69
C ASN A 33 -2.86 2.92 -13.25
N GLY A 34 -2.42 3.03 -12.00
CA GLY A 34 -1.40 2.17 -11.42
C GLY A 34 -1.78 0.70 -11.51
N TYR A 35 -2.94 0.32 -10.95
CA TYR A 35 -3.39 -1.07 -10.95
C TYR A 35 -3.64 -1.62 -12.35
N THR A 36 -4.15 -0.81 -13.28
CA THR A 36 -4.33 -1.25 -14.68
C THR A 36 -2.99 -1.63 -15.31
N LYS A 37 -1.91 -0.91 -15.00
CA LYS A 37 -0.59 -1.16 -15.59
C LYS A 37 0.22 -2.23 -14.85
N THR A 38 -0.06 -2.45 -13.57
CA THR A 38 0.63 -3.46 -12.74
C THR A 38 -0.24 -4.67 -12.43
N THR A 39 -1.28 -4.94 -13.21
CA THR A 39 -2.04 -6.21 -13.12
C THR A 39 -1.39 -7.27 -13.99
N LEU A 40 -1.22 -8.49 -13.45
CA LEU A 40 -0.59 -9.59 -14.18
C LEU A 40 -1.31 -9.87 -15.50
N ASN A 41 -0.58 -10.04 -16.61
CA ASN A 41 -1.17 -10.39 -17.92
C ASN A 41 -1.89 -11.73 -17.96
N ASN A 42 -1.69 -12.60 -16.97
CA ASN A 42 -2.30 -13.92 -16.91
C ASN A 42 -3.60 -13.95 -16.09
N VAL A 43 -4.10 -12.80 -15.61
CA VAL A 43 -5.43 -12.69 -15.00
C VAL A 43 -6.50 -13.07 -16.02
N ILE A 44 -7.45 -13.92 -15.62
CA ILE A 44 -8.55 -14.34 -16.49
C ILE A 44 -9.38 -13.10 -16.87
N PRO A 45 -9.63 -12.85 -18.18
CA PRO A 45 -10.29 -11.63 -18.65
C PRO A 45 -11.62 -11.31 -17.96
N GLN A 46 -12.40 -12.35 -17.61
CA GLN A 46 -13.70 -12.19 -16.94
C GLN A 46 -13.60 -11.56 -15.55
N PHE A 47 -12.46 -11.69 -14.87
CA PHE A 47 -12.22 -11.11 -13.55
C PHE A 47 -11.53 -9.76 -13.60
N TYR A 48 -10.92 -9.38 -14.73
CA TYR A 48 -10.02 -8.23 -14.84
C TYR A 48 -10.65 -6.92 -14.32
N GLU A 49 -11.80 -6.51 -14.85
CA GLU A 49 -12.44 -5.24 -14.44
C GLU A 49 -12.85 -5.25 -12.96
N GLY A 50 -13.40 -6.37 -12.49
CA GLY A 50 -13.78 -6.55 -11.08
C GLY A 50 -12.58 -6.50 -10.15
N LEU A 51 -11.48 -7.13 -10.56
CA LEU A 51 -10.24 -7.17 -9.81
C LEU A 51 -9.63 -5.78 -9.66
N ILE A 52 -9.59 -4.97 -10.74
CA ILE A 52 -9.15 -3.58 -10.67
C ILE A 52 -9.99 -2.79 -9.66
N SER A 53 -11.32 -2.92 -9.72
CA SER A 53 -12.22 -2.23 -8.78
C SER A 53 -11.96 -2.63 -7.33
N ILE A 54 -11.74 -3.91 -7.08
CA ILE A 54 -11.50 -4.40 -5.71
C ILE A 54 -10.10 -4.04 -5.21
N LYS A 55 -9.10 -3.95 -6.07
CA LYS A 55 -7.79 -3.37 -5.73
C LYS A 55 -7.90 -1.89 -5.36
N ILE A 56 -8.75 -1.11 -6.04
CA ILE A 56 -9.04 0.29 -5.65
C ILE A 56 -9.65 0.34 -4.25
N LEU A 57 -10.61 -0.53 -3.94
CA LEU A 57 -11.16 -0.65 -2.59
C LEU A 57 -10.07 -1.00 -1.55
N LEU A 58 -9.14 -1.91 -1.88
CA LEU A 58 -8.00 -2.20 -1.03
C LEU A 58 -7.08 -0.98 -0.85
N GLY A 59 -6.83 -0.20 -1.91
CA GLY A 59 -6.06 1.03 -1.82
C GLY A 59 -6.72 2.06 -0.90
N ILE A 60 -8.04 2.27 -1.02
CA ILE A 60 -8.81 3.12 -0.10
C ILE A 60 -8.70 2.61 1.35
N PHE A 61 -8.81 1.28 1.53
CA PHE A 61 -8.68 0.64 2.83
C PHE A 61 -7.28 0.85 3.43
N ILE A 62 -6.21 0.70 2.64
CA ILE A 62 -4.84 0.95 3.07
C ILE A 62 -4.65 2.44 3.43
N THR A 63 -5.11 3.37 2.59
CA THR A 63 -5.02 4.82 2.86
C THR A 63 -5.73 5.20 4.16
N LEU A 64 -6.91 4.62 4.44
CA LEU A 64 -7.62 4.85 5.69
C LEU A 64 -6.76 4.50 6.92
N TYR A 65 -6.07 3.37 6.89
CA TYR A 65 -5.27 2.90 8.02
C TYR A 65 -3.97 3.71 8.15
N ASP A 66 -3.35 4.04 7.02
CA ASP A 66 -2.18 4.90 6.93
C ASP A 66 -2.48 6.30 7.51
N ASP A 67 -3.65 6.87 7.21
CA ASP A 67 -4.10 8.14 7.79
C ASP A 67 -4.17 8.08 9.33
N PHE A 68 -4.64 6.99 9.93
CA PHE A 68 -4.68 6.85 11.39
C PHE A 68 -3.32 6.61 12.04
N ALA A 69 -2.36 6.04 11.30
CA ALA A 69 -1.01 5.83 11.77
C ALA A 69 -0.16 7.11 11.68
N ASP A 70 -0.16 7.74 10.50
CA ASP A 70 0.89 8.69 10.12
C ASP A 70 0.38 10.12 9.98
N ASN A 71 -0.87 10.34 9.58
CA ASN A 71 -1.39 11.70 9.41
C ASN A 71 -1.62 12.39 10.77
N PRO A 72 -0.92 13.50 11.10
CA PRO A 72 -1.09 14.20 12.37
C PRO A 72 -2.52 14.67 12.66
N LYS A 73 -3.32 14.92 11.62
CA LYS A 73 -4.72 15.37 11.75
C LYS A 73 -5.66 14.24 12.13
N TYR A 74 -5.42 13.04 11.60
CA TYR A 74 -6.32 11.89 11.77
C TYR A 74 -5.82 10.91 12.82
N HIS A 75 -4.58 11.05 13.29
CA HIS A 75 -3.92 10.10 14.18
C HIS A 75 -4.80 9.63 15.35
N ASN A 76 -5.13 8.33 15.36
CA ASN A 76 -5.97 7.71 16.39
C ASN A 76 -5.60 6.24 16.59
N LEU A 77 -4.70 5.98 17.54
CA LEU A 77 -4.19 4.63 17.81
C LEU A 77 -5.22 3.67 18.41
N GLN A 78 -6.21 4.20 19.14
CA GLN A 78 -7.29 3.39 19.71
C GLN A 78 -8.18 2.85 18.60
N LEU A 79 -8.64 3.72 17.70
CA LEU A 79 -9.40 3.31 16.53
C LEU A 79 -8.58 2.40 15.61
N LEU A 80 -7.30 2.72 15.37
CA LEU A 80 -6.41 1.88 14.55
C LEU A 80 -6.30 0.45 15.09
N SER A 81 -6.22 0.28 16.41
CA SER A 81 -6.18 -1.04 17.05
C SER A 81 -7.47 -1.83 16.83
N GLU A 82 -8.63 -1.17 16.77
CA GLU A 82 -9.92 -1.82 16.49
C GLU A 82 -10.07 -2.14 14.99
N LEU A 83 -9.59 -1.24 14.11
CA LEU A 83 -9.55 -1.45 12.66
C LEU A 83 -8.75 -2.71 12.29
N MET A 84 -7.55 -2.89 12.85
CA MET A 84 -6.68 -4.05 12.56
C MET A 84 -7.32 -5.42 12.85
N LYS A 85 -8.40 -5.48 13.66
CA LYS A 85 -9.13 -6.73 13.95
C LYS A 85 -10.05 -7.17 12.81
N ILE A 86 -10.35 -6.29 11.85
CA ILE A 86 -11.40 -6.52 10.83
C ILE A 86 -11.11 -7.75 9.95
N PRO A 87 -9.93 -7.92 9.32
CA PRO A 87 -9.72 -9.02 8.38
C PRO A 87 -9.69 -10.40 9.00
N GLU A 88 -9.09 -10.50 10.18
CA GLU A 88 -8.90 -11.79 10.86
C GLU A 88 -10.12 -12.19 11.69
N GLN A 89 -11.07 -11.28 11.89
CA GLN A 89 -12.17 -11.42 12.87
C GLN A 89 -11.66 -11.82 14.27
N VAL A 90 -10.41 -11.44 14.59
CA VAL A 90 -9.75 -11.81 15.83
C VAL A 90 -10.25 -10.89 16.94
N GLY A 91 -11.07 -11.47 17.81
CA GLY A 91 -11.64 -10.79 18.97
C GLY A 91 -12.82 -9.90 18.65
N GLU A 92 -13.53 -9.51 19.70
CA GLU A 92 -14.63 -8.55 19.58
C GLU A 92 -14.07 -7.14 19.37
N ILE A 93 -14.60 -6.46 18.36
CA ILE A 93 -14.38 -5.02 18.17
C ILE A 93 -15.09 -4.32 19.33
N ASN A 94 -14.33 -3.61 20.15
CA ASN A 94 -14.87 -2.89 21.29
C ASN A 94 -15.21 -1.45 20.89
N THR A 95 -16.49 -1.13 20.79
CA THR A 95 -16.94 0.21 20.39
C THR A 95 -17.28 1.12 21.58
N HIS A 96 -17.22 0.65 22.83
CA HIS A 96 -17.68 1.42 23.99
C HIS A 96 -16.89 2.71 24.25
N HIS A 97 -15.65 2.76 23.79
CA HIS A 97 -14.75 3.89 23.97
C HIS A 97 -14.67 4.81 22.74
N LEU A 98 -15.42 4.47 21.68
CA LEU A 98 -15.33 5.13 20.38
C LEU A 98 -16.42 6.18 20.22
N SER A 99 -16.09 7.27 19.51
CA SER A 99 -17.08 8.28 19.13
C SER A 99 -18.01 7.77 18.03
N ASP A 100 -19.13 8.46 17.80
CA ASP A 100 -20.06 8.13 16.70
C ASP A 100 -19.35 8.14 15.34
N LEU A 101 -18.40 9.07 15.16
CA LEU A 101 -17.58 9.15 13.95
C LEU A 101 -16.65 7.94 13.81
N ASP A 102 -15.97 7.54 14.88
CA ASP A 102 -15.10 6.36 14.88
C ASP A 102 -15.89 5.08 14.57
N VAL A 103 -17.11 4.96 15.11
CA VAL A 103 -18.04 3.85 14.81
C VAL A 103 -18.46 3.87 13.33
N ALA A 104 -18.74 5.05 12.76
CA ALA A 104 -19.02 5.18 11.33
C ALA A 104 -17.82 4.77 10.46
N ILE A 105 -16.61 5.12 10.88
CA ILE A 105 -15.36 4.74 10.20
C ILE A 105 -15.13 3.22 10.26
N LEU A 106 -15.34 2.59 11.43
CA LEU A 106 -15.28 1.13 11.57
C LEU A 106 -16.30 0.43 10.66
N SER A 107 -17.53 0.94 10.62
CA SER A 107 -18.59 0.42 9.76
C SER A 107 -18.22 0.52 8.28
N PHE A 108 -17.65 1.66 7.87
CA PHE A 108 -17.11 1.86 6.52
C PHE A 108 -16.00 0.86 6.21
N ALA A 109 -14.98 0.74 7.06
CA ALA A 109 -13.86 -0.18 6.87
C ALA A 109 -14.33 -1.65 6.78
N LYS A 110 -15.26 -2.06 7.66
CA LYS A 110 -15.84 -3.41 7.66
C LYS A 110 -16.60 -3.69 6.37
N LYS A 111 -17.40 -2.74 5.89
CA LYS A 111 -18.15 -2.87 4.63
C LYS A 111 -17.21 -2.96 3.43
N THR A 112 -16.19 -2.10 3.38
CA THR A 112 -15.16 -2.11 2.32
C THR A 112 -14.43 -3.45 2.30
N PHE A 113 -13.96 -3.94 3.45
CA PHE A 113 -13.31 -5.24 3.54
C PHE A 113 -14.25 -6.40 3.18
N THR A 114 -15.51 -6.37 3.61
CA THR A 114 -16.50 -7.38 3.24
C THR A 114 -16.70 -7.46 1.73
N ASN A 115 -16.71 -6.32 1.03
CA ASN A 115 -16.79 -6.30 -0.44
C ASN A 115 -15.54 -6.90 -1.09
N ILE A 116 -14.35 -6.56 -0.58
CA ILE A 116 -13.08 -7.16 -1.04
C ILE A 116 -13.13 -8.67 -0.88
N HIS A 117 -13.38 -9.13 0.35
CA HIS A 117 -13.45 -10.55 0.68
C HIS A 117 -14.49 -11.29 -0.18
N SER A 118 -15.69 -10.74 -0.33
CA SER A 118 -16.76 -11.38 -1.12
C SER A 118 -16.39 -11.56 -2.58
N PHE A 119 -15.66 -10.61 -3.18
CA PHE A 119 -15.18 -10.77 -4.54
C PHE A 119 -14.06 -11.80 -4.63
N LEU A 120 -13.09 -11.76 -3.71
CA LEU A 120 -11.97 -12.72 -3.70
C LEU A 120 -12.46 -14.17 -3.58
N GLN A 121 -13.54 -14.42 -2.85
CA GLN A 121 -14.17 -15.75 -2.74
C GLN A 121 -14.69 -16.31 -4.09
N THR A 122 -14.80 -15.50 -5.14
CA THR A 122 -15.14 -15.95 -6.51
C THR A 122 -13.91 -16.33 -7.35
N LEU A 123 -12.73 -16.06 -6.79
CA LEU A 123 -11.38 -16.46 -7.13
C LEU A 123 -11.08 -17.92 -7.53
N PRO A 124 -10.57 -18.31 -8.71
CA PRO A 124 -10.21 -19.72 -8.94
C PRO A 124 -9.15 -20.28 -7.98
N HIS A 125 -8.23 -19.44 -7.48
CA HIS A 125 -7.15 -19.88 -6.57
C HIS A 125 -7.28 -19.30 -5.16
N VAL A 126 -8.48 -18.83 -4.77
CA VAL A 126 -8.68 -18.18 -3.46
C VAL A 126 -8.34 -19.11 -2.30
N GLU A 127 -8.84 -20.35 -2.29
CA GLU A 127 -8.67 -21.28 -1.17
C GLU A 127 -7.19 -21.53 -0.83
N ILE A 128 -6.36 -21.73 -1.85
CA ILE A 128 -4.93 -22.02 -1.69
C ILE A 128 -4.15 -20.76 -1.26
N LEU A 129 -4.55 -19.58 -1.73
CA LEU A 129 -3.79 -18.34 -1.53
C LEU A 129 -4.30 -17.47 -0.37
N THR A 130 -5.48 -17.73 0.18
CA THR A 130 -6.03 -16.97 1.33
C THR A 130 -5.07 -16.93 2.53
N PRO A 131 -4.43 -18.03 2.96
CA PRO A 131 -3.49 -17.98 4.09
C PRO A 131 -2.32 -17.02 3.85
N LEU A 132 -1.83 -16.94 2.61
CA LEU A 132 -0.76 -16.01 2.22
C LEU A 132 -1.24 -14.56 2.22
N LEU A 133 -2.44 -14.30 1.68
CA LEU A 133 -3.04 -12.97 1.70
C LEU A 133 -3.25 -12.46 3.13
N LEU A 134 -3.74 -13.30 4.04
CA LEU A 134 -3.90 -12.96 5.46
C LEU A 134 -2.55 -12.69 6.13
N PHE A 135 -1.53 -13.49 5.82
CA PHE A 135 -0.17 -13.20 6.27
C PHE A 135 0.33 -11.84 5.77
N ASP A 136 0.07 -11.48 4.51
CA ASP A 136 0.49 -10.20 3.94
C ASP A 136 -0.28 -9.01 4.53
N LEU A 137 -1.54 -9.20 4.93
CA LEU A 137 -2.29 -8.19 5.68
C LEU A 137 -1.64 -7.94 7.05
N ASN A 138 -1.15 -9.00 7.71
CA ASN A 138 -0.38 -8.84 8.94
C ASN A 138 0.96 -8.15 8.72
N GLN A 139 1.62 -8.35 7.58
CA GLN A 139 2.83 -7.60 7.25
C GLN A 139 2.53 -6.11 7.05
N PHE A 140 1.42 -5.77 6.40
CA PHE A 140 0.93 -4.39 6.34
C PHE A 140 0.71 -3.80 7.74
N TYR A 141 0.07 -4.55 8.65
CA TYR A 141 -0.13 -4.10 10.03
C TYR A 141 1.18 -3.95 10.81
N ASN A 142 2.16 -4.81 10.57
CA ASN A 142 3.50 -4.65 11.14
C ASN A 142 4.18 -3.38 10.60
N GLY A 143 3.98 -3.05 9.32
CA GLY A 143 4.39 -1.78 8.72
C GLY A 143 3.82 -0.57 9.46
N LEU A 144 2.50 -0.55 9.67
CA LEU A 144 1.83 0.51 10.43
C LEU A 144 2.33 0.62 11.88
N LYS A 145 2.46 -0.52 12.57
CA LYS A 145 2.99 -0.56 13.95
C LYS A 145 4.41 -0.01 14.00
N TYR A 146 5.25 -0.35 13.04
CA TYR A 146 6.59 0.20 12.94
C TYR A 146 6.56 1.70 12.67
N SER A 147 5.69 2.20 11.78
CA SER A 147 5.54 3.63 11.51
C SER A 147 5.17 4.42 12.77
N VAL A 148 4.18 3.93 13.53
CA VAL A 148 3.80 4.49 14.83
C VAL A 148 4.96 4.45 15.82
N LEU A 149 5.72 3.35 15.85
CA LEU A 149 6.85 3.18 16.77
C LEU A 149 7.97 4.20 16.49
N VAL A 150 8.39 4.34 15.22
CA VAL A 150 9.45 5.28 14.85
C VAL A 150 9.01 6.74 14.97
N ARG A 151 7.72 7.03 14.78
CA ARG A 151 7.18 8.36 15.05
C ARG A 151 7.32 8.75 16.53
N ASN A 152 6.98 7.82 17.42
CA ASN A 152 7.04 8.04 18.87
C ASN A 152 8.48 7.99 19.42
N MET A 153 9.36 7.22 18.79
CA MET A 153 10.77 7.09 19.17
C MET A 153 11.69 7.23 17.95
N PRO A 154 11.86 8.44 17.39
CA PRO A 154 12.64 8.63 16.15
C PRO A 154 14.10 8.14 16.21
N SER A 155 14.67 8.02 17.40
CA SER A 155 16.05 7.55 17.63
C SER A 155 16.28 6.09 17.23
N ILE A 156 15.23 5.26 17.15
CA ILE A 156 15.35 3.85 16.78
C ILE A 156 15.42 3.65 15.27
N ALA A 157 15.04 4.66 14.48
CA ALA A 157 14.97 4.56 13.02
C ALA A 157 16.33 4.17 12.43
N ASN A 158 16.31 3.16 11.56
CA ASN A 158 17.49 2.65 10.87
C ASN A 158 17.09 2.14 9.48
N SER A 159 18.07 2.12 8.57
CA SER A 159 17.80 1.81 7.16
C SER A 159 17.29 0.38 6.94
N MET A 160 17.70 -0.57 7.77
CA MET A 160 17.31 -1.97 7.63
C MET A 160 15.83 -2.16 7.93
N GLU A 161 15.37 -1.69 9.09
CA GLU A 161 13.97 -1.81 9.49
C GLU A 161 13.06 -0.92 8.65
N CYS A 162 13.51 0.28 8.27
CA CYS A 162 12.77 1.12 7.31
C CYS A 162 12.54 0.40 5.98
N ALA A 163 13.58 -0.19 5.38
CA ALA A 163 13.46 -0.95 4.13
C ALA A 163 12.67 -2.26 4.29
N CYS A 164 12.56 -2.80 5.50
CA CYS A 164 11.80 -4.02 5.77
C CYS A 164 10.31 -3.74 5.95
N TYR A 165 9.95 -2.74 6.78
CA TYR A 165 8.56 -2.55 7.23
C TYR A 165 7.78 -1.51 6.42
N LEU A 166 8.38 -0.36 6.11
CA LEU A 166 7.66 0.75 5.46
C LEU A 166 7.12 0.41 4.06
N PRO A 167 7.79 -0.44 3.24
CA PRO A 167 7.25 -0.76 1.92
C PRO A 167 5.88 -1.44 1.96
N HIS A 168 5.51 -2.11 3.06
CA HIS A 168 4.23 -2.81 3.14
C HIS A 168 3.01 -1.88 3.05
N ASN A 169 3.16 -0.58 3.34
CA ASN A 169 2.09 0.40 3.14
C ASN A 169 1.75 0.62 1.65
N MET A 170 2.61 0.21 0.71
CA MET A 170 2.29 0.29 -0.72
C MET A 170 1.27 -0.75 -1.17
N GLY A 171 1.05 -1.82 -0.39
CA GLY A 171 0.09 -2.88 -0.73
C GLY A 171 0.42 -3.69 -1.99
N ILE A 172 1.61 -3.56 -2.58
CA ILE A 172 1.97 -4.20 -3.86
C ILE A 172 1.93 -5.73 -3.75
N ILE A 173 2.42 -6.32 -2.65
CA ILE A 173 2.33 -7.77 -2.43
C ILE A 173 0.85 -8.19 -2.34
N LEU A 174 0.02 -7.45 -1.59
CA LEU A 174 -1.41 -7.78 -1.43
C LEU A 174 -2.13 -7.80 -2.78
N VAL A 175 -2.00 -6.75 -3.59
CA VAL A 175 -2.64 -6.70 -4.91
C VAL A 175 -2.04 -7.72 -5.89
N GLY A 176 -0.76 -8.06 -5.75
CA GLY A 176 -0.12 -9.13 -6.51
C GLY A 176 -0.67 -10.51 -6.14
N MET A 177 -0.91 -10.78 -4.85
CA MET A 177 -1.58 -12.00 -4.40
C MET A 177 -3.03 -12.08 -4.93
N MET A 178 -3.75 -10.95 -4.96
CA MET A 178 -5.09 -10.89 -5.57
C MET A 178 -5.06 -11.19 -7.08
N ASP A 179 -3.99 -10.81 -7.79
CA ASP A 179 -3.81 -11.20 -9.20
C ASP A 179 -3.58 -12.70 -9.36
N LEU A 180 -2.70 -13.28 -8.56
CA LEU A 180 -2.44 -14.72 -8.58
C LEU A 180 -3.71 -15.52 -8.30
N MET A 181 -4.57 -15.01 -7.41
CA MET A 181 -5.89 -15.61 -7.14
C MET A 181 -6.78 -15.68 -8.39
N ALA A 182 -6.62 -14.73 -9.31
CA ALA A 182 -7.40 -14.59 -10.54
C ALA A 182 -6.68 -15.09 -11.81
N CYS A 183 -5.48 -15.66 -11.71
CA CYS A 183 -4.73 -16.16 -12.86
C CYS A 183 -5.39 -17.38 -13.51
N ALA A 184 -5.23 -17.52 -14.83
CA ALA A 184 -5.71 -18.69 -15.57
C ALA A 184 -4.85 -19.94 -15.28
N HIS A 185 -3.54 -19.72 -15.10
CA HIS A 185 -2.56 -20.75 -14.81
C HIS A 185 -1.63 -20.27 -13.70
N LEU A 186 -1.60 -21.01 -12.58
CA LEU A 186 -0.74 -20.71 -11.44
C LEU A 186 0.23 -21.89 -11.22
N ILE A 187 1.54 -21.61 -11.23
CA ILE A 187 2.56 -22.60 -10.92
C ILE A 187 2.92 -22.46 -9.44
N LEU A 188 2.41 -23.36 -8.60
CA LEU A 188 2.55 -23.26 -7.14
C LEU A 188 4.02 -23.27 -6.67
N ASP A 189 4.89 -23.99 -7.36
CA ASP A 189 6.32 -24.05 -7.05
C ASP A 189 7.05 -22.71 -7.26
N GLU A 190 6.45 -21.78 -8.02
CA GLU A 190 7.01 -20.43 -8.23
C GLU A 190 6.61 -19.44 -7.14
N ILE A 191 5.66 -19.76 -6.25
CA ILE A 191 5.09 -18.80 -5.28
C ILE A 191 6.17 -18.11 -4.44
N GLY A 192 7.16 -18.84 -3.94
CA GLY A 192 8.27 -18.24 -3.18
C GLY A 192 9.04 -17.19 -4.00
N THR A 193 9.36 -17.52 -5.25
CA THR A 193 10.07 -16.63 -6.19
C THR A 193 9.23 -15.43 -6.59
N ILE A 194 7.92 -15.63 -6.82
CA ILE A 194 6.98 -14.54 -7.13
C ILE A 194 6.84 -13.57 -5.96
N ARG A 195 6.81 -14.08 -4.72
CA ARG A 195 6.75 -13.25 -3.52
C ARG A 195 8.01 -12.40 -3.35
N GLU A 196 9.19 -12.96 -3.62
CA GLU A 196 10.44 -12.19 -3.63
C GLU A 196 10.41 -11.10 -4.72
N PHE A 197 9.92 -11.42 -5.92
CA PHE A 197 9.71 -10.44 -6.99
C PHE A 197 8.79 -9.30 -6.53
N PHE A 198 7.65 -9.60 -5.90
CA PHE A 198 6.74 -8.58 -5.38
C PHE A 198 7.32 -7.80 -4.21
N TRP A 199 8.19 -8.38 -3.38
CA TRP A 199 8.91 -7.65 -2.34
C TRP A 199 9.80 -6.55 -2.93
N TYR A 200 10.57 -6.88 -3.98
CA TYR A 200 11.36 -5.90 -4.73
C TYR A 200 10.48 -4.84 -5.40
N ALA A 201 9.38 -5.25 -6.05
CA ALA A 201 8.42 -4.33 -6.65
C ALA A 201 7.81 -3.37 -5.62
N GLN A 202 7.51 -3.88 -4.42
CA GLN A 202 6.99 -3.11 -3.30
C GLN A 202 8.00 -2.08 -2.80
N ARG A 203 9.26 -2.49 -2.62
CA ARG A 203 10.34 -1.56 -2.25
C ARG A 203 10.55 -0.49 -3.33
N PHE A 204 10.48 -0.86 -4.61
CA PHE A 204 10.53 0.10 -5.71
C PHE A 204 9.41 1.14 -5.62
N GLY A 205 8.16 0.70 -5.42
CA GLY A 205 7.01 1.59 -5.26
C GLY A 205 7.16 2.52 -4.06
N ASN A 206 7.63 1.99 -2.94
CA ASN A 206 7.88 2.76 -1.72
C ASN A 206 8.93 3.85 -1.95
N ILE A 207 10.07 3.53 -2.60
CA ILE A 207 11.07 4.53 -2.93
C ILE A 207 10.49 5.61 -3.85
N CYS A 208 9.69 5.24 -4.85
CA CYS A 208 9.02 6.23 -5.70
C CYS A 208 8.15 7.17 -4.88
N ASN A 209 7.31 6.63 -4.00
CA ASN A 209 6.46 7.41 -3.11
C ASN A 209 7.29 8.33 -2.22
N THR A 210 8.25 7.79 -1.47
CA THR A 210 9.13 8.53 -0.55
C THR A 210 9.85 9.70 -1.23
N LEU A 211 10.27 9.53 -2.48
CA LEU A 211 10.96 10.59 -3.23
C LEU A 211 10.03 11.72 -3.64
N THR A 212 8.78 11.43 -4.02
CA THR A 212 7.82 12.41 -4.54
C THR A 212 6.96 13.06 -3.46
N THR A 213 6.81 12.43 -2.29
CA THR A 213 6.01 13.00 -1.19
C THR A 213 6.85 13.79 -0.18
N LEU A 214 8.19 13.79 -0.30
CA LEU A 214 9.09 14.41 0.67
C LEU A 214 8.74 15.88 0.98
N ASP A 215 8.57 16.71 -0.04
CA ASP A 215 8.33 18.15 0.15
C ASP A 215 6.96 18.41 0.79
N ARG A 216 5.94 17.64 0.38
CA ARG A 216 4.59 17.67 0.98
C ARG A 216 4.65 17.28 2.46
N GLU A 217 5.24 16.14 2.77
CA GLU A 217 5.31 15.57 4.13
C GLU A 217 6.13 16.47 5.07
N LEU A 218 7.22 17.08 4.59
CA LEU A 218 7.95 18.11 5.33
C LEU A 218 7.08 19.33 5.66
N SER A 219 6.22 19.76 4.73
CA SER A 219 5.31 20.90 4.96
C SER A 219 4.18 20.57 5.95
N GLU A 220 3.68 19.33 5.91
CA GLU A 220 2.62 18.83 6.79
C GLU A 220 3.13 18.42 8.18
N GLN A 221 4.45 18.47 8.39
CA GLN A 221 5.14 17.93 9.58
C GLN A 221 4.84 16.43 9.80
N ASP A 222 4.55 15.74 8.70
CA ASP A 222 4.47 14.29 8.68
C ASP A 222 5.90 13.75 8.57
N PHE A 223 6.30 13.00 9.60
CA PHE A 223 7.66 12.49 9.73
C PHE A 223 7.76 10.99 9.41
N GLY A 224 6.72 10.39 8.81
CA GLY A 224 6.74 8.99 8.34
C GLY A 224 7.69 8.73 7.16
N ASN A 225 8.15 9.79 6.47
CA ASN A 225 9.07 9.67 5.34
C ASN A 225 10.42 9.04 5.73
N GLU A 226 10.86 8.00 5.02
CA GLU A 226 12.14 7.33 5.28
C GLU A 226 13.35 8.29 5.26
N ILE A 227 13.38 9.26 4.34
CA ILE A 227 14.49 10.24 4.26
C ILE A 227 14.55 11.06 5.55
N VAL A 228 13.39 11.49 6.04
CA VAL A 228 13.29 12.29 7.26
C VAL A 228 13.66 11.47 8.48
N LEU A 229 13.14 10.26 8.60
CA LEU A 229 13.44 9.33 9.71
C LEU A 229 14.93 9.07 9.82
N LEU A 230 15.60 8.74 8.72
CA LEU A 230 17.04 8.43 8.71
C LEU A 230 17.92 9.67 8.92
N ALA A 231 17.44 10.85 8.55
CA ALA A 231 18.20 12.09 8.69
C ALA A 231 18.16 12.71 10.08
N LYS A 232 17.03 12.58 10.80
CA LYS A 232 16.84 13.10 12.17
C LYS A 232 17.82 12.58 13.23
N LYS A 233 18.71 11.66 12.87
CA LYS A 233 19.87 11.23 13.68
C LYS A 233 20.97 12.30 13.88
N SER A 234 20.80 13.55 13.44
CA SER A 234 21.87 14.56 13.34
C SER A 234 21.46 15.86 14.04
N PHE A 235 22.35 16.46 14.84
CA PHE A 235 22.02 17.51 15.81
C PHE A 235 22.09 18.96 15.26
N SER A 236 22.47 19.19 14.01
CA SER A 236 22.49 20.53 13.39
C SER A 236 21.72 20.61 12.06
N SER A 237 21.10 21.76 11.78
CA SER A 237 20.24 21.98 10.61
C SER A 237 21.01 21.92 9.26
N PHE A 238 22.26 22.35 9.23
CA PHE A 238 23.12 22.25 8.04
C PHE A 238 23.52 20.80 7.72
N GLU A 239 23.88 20.03 8.74
CA GLU A 239 24.18 18.60 8.58
C GLU A 239 22.95 17.79 8.16
N GLN A 240 21.77 18.21 8.61
CA GLN A 240 20.50 17.59 8.22
C GLN A 240 20.21 17.76 6.73
N GLY A 241 20.43 18.95 6.16
CA GLY A 241 20.25 19.19 4.72
C GLY A 241 21.15 18.31 3.85
N ASN A 242 22.43 18.23 4.17
CA ASN A 242 23.38 17.36 3.47
C ASN A 242 22.99 15.87 3.58
N LYS A 243 22.46 15.46 4.73
CA LYS A 243 22.03 14.10 4.97
C LYS A 243 20.76 13.73 4.21
N HIS A 244 19.78 14.63 4.09
CA HIS A 244 18.61 14.44 3.23
C HIS A 244 19.04 14.14 1.78
N THR A 245 19.93 14.97 1.22
CA THR A 245 20.45 14.77 -0.14
C THR A 245 21.19 13.44 -0.28
N MET A 246 22.02 13.07 0.71
CA MET A 246 22.73 11.81 0.69
C MET A 246 21.78 10.60 0.67
N ILE A 247 20.78 10.57 1.57
CA ILE A 247 19.81 9.47 1.63
C ILE A 247 18.96 9.42 0.35
N LYS A 248 18.51 10.59 -0.15
CA LYS A 248 17.79 10.70 -1.43
C LYS A 248 18.58 10.05 -2.57
N ASN A 249 19.86 10.33 -2.68
CA ASN A 249 20.73 9.74 -3.71
C ASN A 249 20.91 8.23 -3.52
N GLN A 250 20.99 7.74 -2.27
CA GLN A 250 21.05 6.30 -1.98
C GLN A 250 19.78 5.59 -2.44
N LEU A 251 18.60 6.13 -2.13
CA LEU A 251 17.31 5.56 -2.56
C LEU A 251 17.17 5.57 -4.09
N ILE A 252 17.59 6.65 -4.77
CA ILE A 252 17.61 6.69 -6.24
C ILE A 252 18.48 5.57 -6.81
N ALA A 253 19.67 5.36 -6.26
CA ALA A 253 20.57 4.29 -6.69
C ALA A 253 19.99 2.89 -6.39
N GLU A 254 19.35 2.72 -5.23
CA GLU A 254 18.65 1.48 -4.85
C GLU A 254 17.52 1.15 -5.83
N ARG A 255 16.67 2.14 -6.17
CA ARG A 255 15.57 1.97 -7.13
C ARG A 255 16.05 1.44 -8.48
N VAL A 256 17.17 1.95 -9.00
CA VAL A 256 17.78 1.48 -10.26
C VAL A 256 18.27 0.04 -10.13
N LYS A 257 18.91 -0.31 -9.01
CA LYS A 257 19.36 -1.68 -8.73
C LYS A 257 18.19 -2.66 -8.67
N ILE A 258 17.08 -2.27 -8.05
CA ILE A 258 15.88 -3.10 -7.96
C ILE A 258 15.34 -3.47 -9.33
N ILE A 259 15.23 -2.53 -10.27
CA ILE A 259 14.78 -2.83 -11.64
C ILE A 259 15.71 -3.83 -12.33
N ASN A 260 17.01 -3.70 -12.14
CA ASN A 260 17.96 -4.67 -12.68
C ASN A 260 17.80 -6.05 -12.04
N GLN A 261 17.54 -6.12 -10.72
CA GLN A 261 17.27 -7.36 -10.01
C GLN A 261 15.98 -8.03 -10.48
N LEU A 262 14.89 -7.27 -10.64
CA LEU A 262 13.60 -7.76 -11.13
C LEU A 262 13.71 -8.44 -12.51
N ARG A 263 14.59 -7.94 -13.39
CA ARG A 263 14.84 -8.52 -14.72
C ARG A 263 15.51 -9.90 -14.68
N LEU A 264 16.13 -10.27 -13.56
CA LEU A 264 16.80 -11.56 -13.41
C LEU A 264 15.83 -12.69 -13.06
N PHE A 265 14.64 -12.36 -12.55
CA PHE A 265 13.64 -13.35 -12.18
C PHE A 265 13.13 -14.12 -13.40
N LYS A 266 13.07 -15.45 -13.24
CA LYS A 266 12.48 -16.39 -14.20
C LYS A 266 11.18 -16.91 -13.59
N ILE A 267 10.07 -16.29 -13.98
CA ILE A 267 8.73 -16.68 -13.55
C ILE A 267 7.93 -16.99 -14.82
N HIS A 268 7.23 -18.12 -14.81
CA HIS A 268 6.42 -18.60 -15.93
C HIS A 268 4.92 -18.37 -15.71
N THR A 269 4.50 -18.12 -14.47
CA THR A 269 3.10 -17.76 -14.12
C THR A 269 2.63 -16.47 -14.80
N PHE A 270 3.50 -15.49 -15.03
CA PHE A 270 3.18 -14.21 -15.69
C PHE A 270 4.40 -13.58 -16.36
N SER A 271 4.19 -12.56 -17.18
CA SER A 271 5.29 -11.82 -17.82
C SER A 271 5.93 -10.82 -16.87
N THR A 272 7.13 -11.13 -16.37
CA THR A 272 7.91 -10.21 -15.53
C THR A 272 8.27 -8.93 -16.27
N SER A 273 8.54 -8.98 -17.57
CA SER A 273 8.87 -7.79 -18.37
C SER A 273 7.69 -6.82 -18.46
N GLN A 274 6.49 -7.31 -18.71
CA GLN A 274 5.28 -6.48 -18.77
C GLN A 274 4.95 -5.88 -17.39
N TYR A 275 5.15 -6.64 -16.30
CA TYR A 275 4.99 -6.09 -14.95
C TYR A 275 6.01 -4.98 -14.65
N ILE A 276 7.27 -5.14 -15.05
CA ILE A 276 8.33 -4.13 -14.89
C ILE A 276 7.98 -2.86 -15.69
N GLU A 277 7.45 -2.98 -16.91
CA GLU A 277 6.93 -1.83 -17.67
C GLU A 277 5.82 -1.11 -16.89
N GLY A 278 4.93 -1.86 -16.25
CA GLY A 278 3.92 -1.33 -15.33
C GLY A 278 4.52 -0.55 -14.15
N LEU A 279 5.59 -1.06 -13.53
CA LEU A 279 6.30 -0.36 -12.45
C LEU A 279 6.97 0.92 -12.93
N LEU A 280 7.58 0.92 -14.11
CA LEU A 280 8.17 2.12 -14.70
C LEU A 280 7.09 3.16 -15.05
N TYR A 281 5.92 2.72 -15.49
CA TYR A 281 4.76 3.59 -15.63
C TYR A 281 4.33 4.17 -14.28
N LEU A 282 4.23 3.35 -13.23
CA LEU A 282 3.87 3.79 -11.88
C LEU A 282 4.87 4.82 -11.33
N GLN A 283 6.16 4.66 -11.60
CA GLN A 283 7.18 5.67 -11.28
C GLN A 283 6.88 7.00 -11.97
N ASN A 284 6.57 7.00 -13.26
CA ASN A 284 6.23 8.21 -13.99
C ASN A 284 4.93 8.84 -13.44
N LEU A 285 3.95 8.01 -13.09
CA LEU A 285 2.70 8.46 -12.49
C LEU A 285 2.93 9.19 -11.16
N HIS A 286 3.80 8.67 -10.29
CA HIS A 286 4.22 9.37 -9.07
C HIS A 286 4.84 10.75 -9.37
N GLN A 287 5.68 10.85 -10.40
CA GLN A 287 6.32 12.11 -10.78
C GLN A 287 5.33 13.12 -11.37
N LEU A 288 4.40 12.66 -12.20
CA LEU A 288 3.36 13.53 -12.79
C LEU A 288 2.37 14.06 -11.74
N MET A 289 2.21 13.33 -10.64
CA MET A 289 1.29 13.68 -9.55
C MET A 289 2.02 14.20 -8.30
N GLU A 290 3.30 14.57 -8.42
CA GLU A 290 4.08 15.17 -7.35
C GLU A 290 3.40 16.47 -6.85
N GLY A 291 3.17 16.54 -5.53
CA GLY A 291 2.42 17.64 -4.89
C GLY A 291 0.90 17.60 -5.10
N VAL A 292 0.37 16.61 -5.83
CA VAL A 292 -1.08 16.39 -6.02
C VAL A 292 -1.58 15.30 -5.09
N ILE A 293 -0.86 14.18 -4.98
CA ILE A 293 -1.21 13.01 -4.15
C ILE A 293 -0.30 12.84 -2.93
#